data_AF-A0A2V7X8S0-F1
#
_entry.id   AF-A0A2V7X8S0-F1
#
_cell.length_a   1.000
_cell.length_b   1.000
_cell.length_c   1.000
_cell.angle_alpha   90.00
_cell.angle_beta   90.00
_cell.angle_gamma   90.00
#
_symmetry.space_group_name_H-M   'P 1'
#
loop_
_entity.id
_entity.type
_entity.pdbx_description
1 polymer ?
#
loop_
_entity_poly.entity_id
_entity_poly.type
_entity_poly.pdbx_seq_one_letter_code
_entity_poly.pdbx_strand_id
1 'polypeptide(L)'
;MRRRADGALNIRLARVRGFDVLIVARGGGSLEDLWPFNEELVARALAESKIPTISAVGHETDFTIADFVADVRAATPSAAAEIVVGVKDELCARIEALRRRADGALNIRLARVRARVNALTQHRVFEAERGRIRNHAQRVDDLARRTRTGLLRRVERARERYRRAGERLEAFRWDRQIAQRRMRVAAQEDRLAGWARPYVAARRAAFARLAGKLDSLSPLAVLGRGYALVFDGSGRLVRAAADVAVGDALRIRVQTGEGGRVTAEETPTFEAALQKLDEIVQKLEKGDLPLEQSLLLYEEGVRLSRLCHAKLEEAEGKIELLLKDARGDLVVDADGRPKKAPFTGGNG
;
A
#
# COMPACT_ATOMS: atom_id res chain seq x y z
N MET A 1 130.87 -13.09 41.11
CA MET A 1 131.06 -14.52 40.75
C MET A 1 131.56 -14.57 39.31
N ARG A 2 132.88 -14.67 39.11
CA ARG A 2 133.52 -14.81 37.79
C ARG A 2 133.16 -16.19 37.23
N ARG A 3 132.32 -16.27 36.21
CA ARG A 3 132.26 -17.43 35.31
C ARG A 3 133.05 -17.10 34.06
N ARG A 4 134.08 -17.90 33.81
CA ARG A 4 134.91 -17.90 32.63
C ARG A 4 134.02 -17.93 31.39
N ALA A 5 134.24 -16.94 30.53
CA ALA A 5 133.80 -16.93 29.15
C ALA A 5 134.67 -17.93 28.37
N ASP A 6 134.37 -19.21 28.51
CA ASP A 6 134.79 -20.19 27.49
C ASP A 6 133.84 -20.00 26.30
N GLY A 7 134.42 -19.83 25.10
CA GLY A 7 133.80 -19.50 23.80
C GLY A 7 132.76 -20.49 23.28
N ALA A 8 131.75 -20.76 24.11
CA ALA A 8 130.58 -21.58 23.81
C ALA A 8 129.33 -20.72 23.71
N LEU A 9 129.43 -19.53 23.10
CA LEU A 9 128.28 -18.95 22.40
C LEU A 9 128.05 -19.83 21.16
N ASN A 10 127.44 -20.99 21.39
CA ASN A 10 126.80 -21.80 20.37
C ASN A 10 125.80 -20.88 19.65
N ILE A 11 126.21 -20.25 18.56
CA ILE A 11 125.32 -19.48 17.71
C ILE A 11 124.42 -20.48 16.98
N ARG A 12 123.37 -20.92 17.67
CA ARG A 12 122.15 -21.50 17.10
C ARG A 12 121.17 -20.40 16.67
N LEU A 13 121.62 -19.16 16.49
CA LEU A 13 120.77 -18.01 16.12
C LEU A 13 120.16 -18.18 14.73
N ALA A 14 120.85 -18.86 13.80
CA ALA A 14 120.37 -19.11 12.44
C ALA A 14 119.06 -19.94 12.35
N ARG A 15 118.55 -20.49 13.46
CA ARG A 15 117.34 -21.34 13.50
C ARG A 15 116.24 -20.85 14.45
N VAL A 16 116.42 -19.72 15.13
CA VAL A 16 115.36 -19.19 15.99
C VAL A 16 114.25 -18.67 15.09
N ARG A 17 113.05 -19.25 15.17
CA ARG A 17 111.88 -18.82 14.40
C ARG A 17 111.04 -17.87 15.26
N GLY A 18 110.48 -16.83 14.64
CA GLY A 18 109.54 -15.90 15.30
C GLY A 18 110.09 -14.50 15.61
N PHE A 19 111.26 -14.15 15.09
CA PHE A 19 111.81 -12.79 15.17
C PHE A 19 112.00 -12.21 13.77
N ASP A 20 111.67 -10.92 13.61
CA ASP A 20 111.73 -10.21 12.32
C ASP A 20 113.10 -9.61 12.03
N VAL A 21 113.84 -9.22 13.07
CA VAL A 21 115.20 -8.64 12.98
C VAL A 21 116.02 -9.11 14.18
N LEU A 22 117.29 -9.43 13.95
CA LEU A 22 118.28 -9.75 14.99
C LEU A 22 119.23 -8.57 15.17
N ILE A 23 119.27 -7.99 16.38
CA ILE A 23 120.25 -6.94 16.71
C ILE A 23 121.37 -7.55 17.54
N VAL A 24 122.60 -7.49 17.02
CA VAL A 24 123.82 -7.84 17.75
C VAL A 24 124.36 -6.56 18.34
N ALA A 25 124.23 -6.41 19.65
CA ALA A 25 124.55 -5.17 20.33
C ALA A 25 125.55 -5.39 21.45
N ARG A 26 126.35 -4.36 21.71
CA ARG A 26 127.23 -4.29 22.89
C ARG A 26 127.05 -2.93 23.57
N GLY A 27 127.09 -2.91 24.90
CA GLY A 27 127.23 -1.66 25.67
C GLY A 27 128.68 -1.16 25.67
N GLY A 28 128.94 0.04 26.20
CA GLY A 28 130.28 0.65 26.18
C GLY A 28 131.40 -0.16 26.87
N GLY A 29 132.65 0.16 26.52
CA GLY A 29 133.89 -0.36 27.13
C GLY A 29 135.04 -0.42 26.12
N SER A 30 136.15 -1.08 26.45
CA SER A 30 137.41 -0.98 25.70
C SER A 30 137.46 -1.91 24.46
N LEU A 31 138.50 -1.77 23.64
CA LEU A 31 138.70 -2.54 22.40
C LEU A 31 138.76 -4.06 22.67
N GLU A 32 139.27 -4.46 23.84
CA GLU A 32 139.41 -5.86 24.24
C GLU A 32 138.05 -6.56 24.37
N ASP A 33 137.03 -5.83 24.79
CA ASP A 33 135.67 -6.35 24.93
C ASP A 33 134.95 -6.48 23.56
N LEU A 34 135.53 -5.96 22.46
CA LEU A 34 135.04 -6.15 21.09
C LEU A 34 135.56 -7.44 20.46
N TRP A 35 136.60 -8.06 21.04
CA TRP A 35 137.27 -9.23 20.47
C TRP A 35 136.35 -10.43 20.17
N PRO A 36 135.34 -10.76 21.00
CA PRO A 36 134.41 -11.84 20.70
C PRO A 36 133.64 -11.66 19.38
N PHE A 37 133.51 -10.42 18.89
CA PHE A 37 132.82 -10.09 17.64
C PHE A 37 133.77 -10.08 16.41
N ASN A 38 135.07 -10.32 16.63
CA ASN A 38 136.09 -10.53 15.60
C ASN A 38 136.41 -12.01 15.35
N GLU A 39 135.67 -12.94 15.96
CA GLU A 39 135.84 -14.37 15.70
C GLU A 39 135.15 -14.80 14.40
N GLU A 40 135.83 -15.61 13.59
CA GLU A 40 135.31 -16.13 12.32
C GLU A 40 133.98 -16.88 12.50
N LEU A 41 133.84 -17.59 13.63
CA LEU A 41 132.62 -18.32 13.98
C LEU A 41 131.40 -17.40 14.09
N VAL A 42 131.57 -16.19 14.65
CA VAL A 42 130.51 -15.19 14.79
C VAL A 42 130.16 -14.59 13.43
N ALA A 43 131.18 -14.26 12.63
CA ALA A 43 131.01 -13.74 11.28
C ALA A 43 130.23 -14.72 10.38
N ARG A 44 130.65 -15.99 10.30
CA ARG A 44 129.94 -17.02 9.51
C ARG A 44 128.50 -17.19 9.98
N ALA A 45 128.27 -17.17 11.29
CA ALA A 45 126.94 -17.36 11.83
C ALA A 45 125.99 -16.18 11.54
N LEU A 46 126.49 -14.95 11.44
CA LEU A 46 125.72 -13.80 10.98
C LEU A 46 125.45 -13.86 9.48
N ALA A 47 126.46 -14.19 8.67
CA ALA A 47 126.31 -14.35 7.22
C ALA A 47 125.29 -15.44 6.84
N GLU A 48 125.22 -16.53 7.61
CA GLU A 48 124.29 -17.64 7.37
C GLU A 48 122.88 -17.40 7.98
N SER A 49 122.67 -16.27 8.65
CA SER A 49 121.37 -15.94 9.24
C SER A 49 120.30 -15.73 8.17
N LYS A 50 119.12 -16.31 8.37
CA LYS A 50 117.92 -16.06 7.54
C LYS A 50 117.10 -14.86 8.02
N ILE A 51 117.38 -14.39 9.23
CA ILE A 51 116.74 -13.21 9.83
C ILE A 51 117.68 -12.04 9.58
N PRO A 52 117.19 -10.90 9.07
CA PRO A 52 117.99 -9.68 8.89
C PRO A 52 118.73 -9.29 10.16
N THR A 53 120.01 -8.98 10.04
CA THR A 53 120.93 -8.72 11.15
C THR A 53 121.38 -7.26 11.17
N ILE A 54 121.36 -6.65 12.36
CA ILE A 54 121.90 -5.31 12.58
C ILE A 54 123.05 -5.41 13.59
N SER A 55 124.24 -4.98 13.20
CA SER A 55 125.37 -4.85 14.13
C SER A 55 125.36 -3.48 14.80
N ALA A 56 125.42 -3.48 16.13
CA ALA A 56 125.48 -2.34 17.02
C ALA A 56 126.56 -2.54 18.08
N VAL A 57 127.72 -3.05 17.65
CA VAL A 57 128.82 -3.50 18.50
C VAL A 57 129.93 -2.45 18.60
N GLY A 58 130.32 -1.85 17.47
CA GLY A 58 131.35 -0.82 17.39
C GLY A 58 130.81 0.62 17.43
N HIS A 59 131.64 1.57 17.88
CA HIS A 59 131.39 3.00 17.73
C HIS A 59 131.85 3.49 16.35
N GLU A 60 131.67 4.76 15.99
CA GLU A 60 132.02 5.27 14.65
C GLU A 60 133.44 4.93 14.19
N THR A 61 134.40 4.80 15.12
CA THR A 61 135.82 4.52 14.86
C THR A 61 136.25 3.05 15.01
N ASP A 62 135.48 2.23 15.72
CA ASP A 62 135.86 0.84 16.02
C ASP A 62 135.05 -0.11 15.14
N PHE A 63 135.74 -0.83 14.25
CA PHE A 63 135.11 -1.80 13.35
C PHE A 63 135.43 -3.22 13.76
N THR A 64 134.41 -4.07 13.76
CA THR A 64 134.54 -5.52 13.95
C THR A 64 134.19 -6.29 12.69
N ILE A 65 134.64 -7.54 12.58
CA ILE A 65 134.27 -8.42 11.48
C ILE A 65 132.75 -8.62 11.44
N ALA A 66 132.08 -8.67 12.60
CA ALA A 66 130.62 -8.72 12.69
C ALA A 66 129.93 -7.51 12.04
N ASP A 67 130.49 -6.30 12.16
CA ASP A 67 129.93 -5.08 11.53
C ASP A 67 129.96 -5.14 9.99
N PHE A 68 130.94 -5.82 9.41
CA PHE A 68 131.06 -5.98 7.96
C PHE A 68 130.17 -7.07 7.39
N VAL A 69 129.79 -8.03 8.22
CA VAL A 69 129.00 -9.18 7.80
C VAL A 69 127.50 -8.99 8.07
N ALA A 70 127.13 -8.14 9.02
CA ALA A 70 125.74 -7.80 9.27
C ALA A 70 125.10 -7.03 8.10
N ASP A 71 123.78 -7.16 7.92
CA ASP A 71 123.04 -6.50 6.83
C ASP A 71 123.03 -4.97 6.97
N VAL A 72 122.97 -4.48 8.21
CA VAL A 72 123.02 -3.05 8.54
C VAL A 72 123.94 -2.83 9.73
N ARG A 73 124.75 -1.77 9.68
CA ARG A 73 125.53 -1.29 10.82
C ARG A 73 124.85 -0.08 11.46
N ALA A 74 124.76 -0.09 12.78
CA ALA A 74 124.36 1.03 13.60
C ALA A 74 125.47 1.35 14.60
N ALA A 75 125.70 2.64 14.89
CA ALA A 75 126.77 3.05 15.80
C ALA A 75 126.47 2.73 17.29
N THR A 76 125.19 2.52 17.63
CA THR A 76 124.76 2.21 19.00
C THR A 76 123.56 1.28 19.00
N PRO A 77 123.31 0.54 20.11
CA PRO A 77 122.11 -0.29 20.25
C PRO A 77 120.81 0.51 20.11
N SER A 78 120.80 1.76 20.58
CA SER A 78 119.66 2.66 20.42
C SER A 78 119.42 3.05 18.96
N ALA A 79 120.48 3.32 18.19
CA ALA A 79 120.37 3.62 16.76
C ALA A 79 119.86 2.40 15.96
N ALA A 80 120.27 1.18 16.33
CA ALA A 80 119.72 -0.03 15.72
C ALA A 80 118.21 -0.17 16.00
N ALA A 81 117.77 0.10 17.22
CA ALA A 81 116.35 0.10 17.57
C ALA A 81 115.57 1.19 16.80
N GLU A 82 116.14 2.37 16.63
CA GLU A 82 115.54 3.48 15.87
C GLU A 82 115.33 3.12 14.40
N ILE A 83 116.30 2.44 13.76
CA ILE A 83 116.16 1.94 12.38
C ILE A 83 114.97 0.97 12.27
N VAL A 84 114.84 0.02 13.21
CA VAL A 84 113.74 -0.96 13.21
C VAL A 84 112.39 -0.29 13.45
N VAL A 85 112.32 0.67 14.37
CA VAL A 85 111.08 1.42 14.67
C VAL A 85 110.67 2.30 13.49
N GLY A 86 111.62 2.98 12.83
CA GLY A 86 111.34 3.84 11.67
C GLY A 86 110.68 3.08 10.50
N VAL A 87 111.17 1.87 10.19
CA VAL A 87 110.57 1.02 9.14
C VAL A 87 109.13 0.62 9.48
N LYS A 88 108.86 0.33 10.76
CA LYS A 88 107.50 0.01 11.22
C LYS A 88 106.58 1.22 11.05
N ASP A 89 107.03 2.41 11.41
CA ASP A 89 106.22 3.64 11.30
C ASP A 89 105.91 3.99 9.84
N GLU A 90 106.87 3.80 8.93
CA GLU A 90 106.65 3.96 7.49
C GLU A 90 105.60 2.97 6.96
N LEU A 91 105.66 1.70 7.39
CA LEU A 91 104.70 0.68 7.00
C LEU A 91 103.29 1.01 7.54
N CYS A 92 103.17 1.43 8.80
CA CYS A 92 101.92 1.89 9.39
C CYS A 92 101.33 3.07 8.61
N ALA A 93 102.14 4.09 8.31
CA ALA A 93 101.73 5.24 7.52
C ALA A 93 101.25 4.85 6.12
N ARG A 94 101.91 3.88 5.48
CA ARG A 94 101.50 3.34 4.18
C ARG A 94 100.17 2.60 4.24
N ILE A 95 99.96 1.78 5.27
CA ILE A 95 98.68 1.08 5.49
C ILE A 95 97.55 2.09 5.70
N GLU A 96 97.76 3.12 6.52
CA GLU A 96 96.77 4.16 6.75
C GLU A 96 96.45 4.96 5.48
N ALA A 97 97.46 5.28 4.67
CA ALA A 97 97.26 5.94 3.39
C ALA A 97 96.43 5.07 2.42
N LEU A 98 96.72 3.75 2.34
CA LEU A 98 95.92 2.82 1.54
C LEU A 98 94.49 2.71 2.05
N ARG A 99 94.28 2.66 3.37
CA ARG A 99 92.95 2.65 3.99
C ARG A 99 92.15 3.89 3.63
N ARG A 100 92.74 5.09 3.81
CA ARG A 100 92.08 6.36 3.43
C ARG A 100 91.70 6.40 1.95
N ARG A 101 92.56 5.88 1.07
CA ARG A 101 92.26 5.77 -0.37
C ARG A 101 91.10 4.81 -0.64
N ALA A 102 91.07 3.65 0.02
CA ALA A 102 89.99 2.68 -0.13
C ALA A 102 88.64 3.25 0.34
N ASP A 103 88.63 3.91 1.50
CA ASP A 103 87.43 4.56 2.06
C ASP A 103 86.92 5.67 1.12
N GLY A 104 87.82 6.49 0.58
CA GLY A 104 87.46 7.50 -0.42
C GLY A 104 86.84 6.91 -1.68
N ALA A 105 87.44 5.84 -2.23
CA ALA A 105 86.92 5.17 -3.41
C ALA A 105 85.55 4.53 -3.16
N LEU A 106 85.34 3.94 -1.99
CA LEU A 106 84.07 3.35 -1.58
C LEU A 106 82.97 4.41 -1.45
N ASN A 107 83.28 5.55 -0.82
CA ASN A 107 82.33 6.66 -0.68
C ASN A 107 81.91 7.23 -2.04
N ILE A 108 82.85 7.40 -2.97
CA ILE A 108 82.54 7.84 -4.35
C ILE A 108 81.64 6.81 -5.05
N ARG A 109 81.93 5.51 -4.90
CA ARG A 109 81.12 4.44 -5.50
C ARG A 109 79.70 4.43 -4.92
N LEU A 110 79.56 4.55 -3.60
CA LEU A 110 78.27 4.61 -2.92
C LEU A 110 77.45 5.82 -3.39
N ALA A 111 78.08 7.01 -3.48
CA ALA A 111 77.43 8.21 -3.98
C ALA A 111 76.92 8.01 -5.42
N ARG A 112 77.72 7.42 -6.30
CA ARG A 112 77.34 7.12 -7.69
C ARG A 112 76.19 6.14 -7.79
N VAL A 113 76.19 5.08 -6.98
CA VAL A 113 75.09 4.09 -6.95
C VAL A 113 73.80 4.74 -6.45
N ARG A 114 73.87 5.53 -5.37
CA ARG A 114 72.70 6.27 -4.85
C ARG A 114 72.13 7.23 -5.90
N ALA A 115 72.98 7.99 -6.60
CA ALA A 115 72.56 8.88 -7.67
C ALA A 115 71.87 8.12 -8.81
N ARG A 116 72.40 6.96 -9.21
CA ARG A 116 71.79 6.10 -10.25
C ARG A 116 70.43 5.56 -9.82
N VAL A 117 70.30 5.09 -8.58
CA VAL A 117 69.01 4.62 -8.04
C VAL A 117 67.99 5.75 -8.03
N ASN A 118 68.38 6.94 -7.57
CA ASN A 118 67.49 8.11 -7.55
C ASN A 118 67.05 8.51 -8.97
N ALA A 119 67.97 8.53 -9.93
CA ALA A 119 67.66 8.83 -11.33
C ALA A 119 66.70 7.79 -11.96
N LEU A 120 66.88 6.50 -11.66
CA LEU A 120 65.97 5.45 -12.12
C LEU A 120 64.59 5.54 -11.46
N THR A 121 64.53 5.90 -10.18
CA THR A 121 63.27 6.08 -9.45
C THR A 121 62.50 7.29 -9.98
N GLN A 122 63.20 8.35 -10.36
CA GLN A 122 62.64 9.57 -10.96
C GLN A 122 62.43 9.45 -12.48
N HIS A 123 62.66 8.28 -13.05
CA HIS A 123 62.52 8.10 -14.49
C HIS A 123 61.06 8.34 -14.92
N ARG A 124 60.87 9.08 -16.02
CA ARG A 124 59.56 9.54 -16.52
C ARG A 124 58.55 8.41 -16.71
N VAL A 125 59.01 7.18 -16.97
CA VAL A 125 58.16 5.99 -17.08
C VAL A 125 57.42 5.72 -15.76
N PHE A 126 58.11 5.75 -14.61
CA PHE A 126 57.45 5.52 -13.32
C PHE A 126 56.57 6.69 -12.90
N GLU A 127 56.93 7.93 -13.23
CA GLU A 127 56.05 9.08 -13.03
C GLU A 127 54.78 9.00 -13.89
N ALA A 128 54.91 8.61 -15.15
CA ALA A 128 53.77 8.44 -16.06
C ALA A 128 52.83 7.34 -15.56
N GLU A 129 53.34 6.20 -15.09
CA GLU A 129 52.52 5.13 -14.51
C GLU A 129 51.85 5.56 -13.21
N ARG A 130 52.55 6.24 -12.30
CA ARG A 130 51.93 6.83 -11.10
C ARG A 130 50.85 7.87 -11.46
N GLY A 131 51.05 8.63 -12.53
CA GLY A 131 50.06 9.55 -13.09
C GLY A 131 48.82 8.80 -13.62
N ARG A 132 49.03 7.73 -14.40
CA ARG A 132 47.94 6.87 -14.90
C ARG A 132 47.13 6.27 -13.75
N ILE A 133 47.76 5.71 -12.74
CA ILE A 133 47.07 5.14 -11.57
C ILE A 133 46.24 6.21 -10.85
N ARG A 134 46.82 7.40 -10.61
CA ARG A 134 46.08 8.53 -10.00
C ARG A 134 44.88 8.96 -10.84
N ASN A 135 45.04 9.06 -12.16
CA ASN A 135 43.95 9.43 -13.07
C ASN A 135 42.83 8.38 -13.07
N HIS A 136 43.18 7.08 -13.02
CA HIS A 136 42.20 6.01 -12.93
C HIS A 136 41.46 6.04 -11.58
N ALA A 137 42.18 6.25 -10.47
CA ALA A 137 41.57 6.40 -9.15
C ALA A 137 40.58 7.58 -9.13
N GLN A 138 40.99 8.75 -9.64
CA GLN A 138 40.11 9.92 -9.74
C GLN A 138 38.89 9.67 -10.62
N ARG A 139 39.06 8.93 -11.73
CA ARG A 139 37.94 8.55 -12.61
C ARG A 139 36.95 7.62 -11.93
N VAL A 140 37.44 6.68 -11.10
CA VAL A 140 36.59 5.81 -10.29
C VAL A 140 35.80 6.63 -9.28
N ASP A 141 36.43 7.56 -8.58
CA ASP A 141 35.77 8.44 -7.61
C ASP A 141 34.69 9.32 -8.27
N ASP A 142 34.99 9.87 -9.46
CA ASP A 142 34.05 10.66 -10.24
C ASP A 142 32.83 9.86 -10.70
N LEU A 143 33.05 8.64 -11.20
CA LEU A 143 31.97 7.75 -11.59
C LEU A 143 31.14 7.31 -10.39
N ALA A 144 31.77 6.96 -9.26
CA ALA A 144 31.07 6.60 -8.04
C ALA A 144 30.17 7.74 -7.55
N ARG A 145 30.69 8.97 -7.53
CA ARG A 145 29.91 10.16 -7.14
C ARG A 145 28.75 10.42 -8.09
N ARG A 146 28.98 10.40 -9.40
CA ARG A 146 27.93 10.61 -10.42
C ARG A 146 26.82 9.58 -10.29
N THR A 147 27.16 8.31 -10.11
CA THR A 147 26.19 7.23 -9.94
C THR A 147 25.39 7.42 -8.66
N ARG A 148 26.04 7.74 -7.53
CA ARG A 148 25.36 8.00 -6.25
C ARG A 148 24.38 9.16 -6.35
N THR A 149 24.81 10.29 -6.89
CA THR A 149 23.95 11.47 -7.07
C THR A 149 22.80 11.18 -8.06
N GLY A 150 23.08 10.46 -9.15
CA GLY A 150 22.07 10.04 -10.12
C GLY A 150 21.00 9.12 -9.52
N LEU A 151 21.41 8.15 -8.70
CA LEU A 151 20.51 7.24 -8.00
C LEU A 151 19.59 8.00 -7.03
N LEU A 152 20.15 8.87 -6.20
CA LEU A 152 19.38 9.68 -5.24
C LEU A 152 18.34 10.55 -5.95
N ARG A 153 18.75 11.27 -7.01
CA ARG A 153 17.83 12.06 -7.84
C ARG A 153 16.73 11.21 -8.49
N ARG A 154 17.05 9.99 -8.94
CA ARG A 154 16.07 9.08 -9.54
C ARG A 154 15.05 8.60 -8.51
N VAL A 155 15.49 8.32 -7.28
CA VAL A 155 14.61 7.95 -6.16
C VAL A 155 13.72 9.12 -5.75
N GLU A 156 14.28 10.33 -5.60
CA GLU A 156 13.51 11.54 -5.29
C GLU A 156 12.45 11.83 -6.36
N ARG A 157 12.81 11.77 -7.64
CA ARG A 157 11.85 11.93 -8.75
C ARG A 157 10.77 10.85 -8.75
N ALA A 158 11.11 9.61 -8.40
CA ALA A 158 10.12 8.54 -8.29
C ALA A 158 9.15 8.78 -7.14
N ARG A 159 9.66 9.19 -5.97
CA ARG A 159 8.85 9.55 -4.79
C ARG A 159 7.92 10.73 -5.08
N GLU A 160 8.44 11.77 -5.73
CA GLU A 160 7.65 12.94 -6.11
C GLU A 160 6.54 12.61 -7.11
N ARG A 161 6.84 11.74 -8.10
CA ARG A 161 5.79 11.24 -9.03
C ARG A 161 4.70 10.47 -8.29
N TYR A 162 5.08 9.60 -7.36
CA TYR A 162 4.12 8.86 -6.56
C TYR A 162 3.26 9.79 -5.68
N ARG A 163 3.91 10.74 -5.00
CA ARG A 163 3.22 11.75 -4.18
C ARG A 163 2.22 12.55 -5.01
N ARG A 164 2.61 13.06 -6.18
CA ARG A 164 1.69 13.79 -7.09
C ARG A 164 0.56 12.92 -7.59
N ALA A 165 0.81 11.65 -7.89
CA ALA A 165 -0.25 10.73 -8.30
C ALA A 165 -1.24 10.48 -7.15
N GLY A 166 -0.75 10.31 -5.92
CA GLY A 166 -1.56 10.20 -4.71
C GLY A 166 -2.39 11.46 -4.46
N GLU A 167 -1.77 12.64 -4.50
CA GLU A 167 -2.46 13.92 -4.35
C GLU A 167 -3.52 14.14 -5.43
N ARG A 168 -3.26 13.76 -6.68
CA ARG A 168 -4.27 13.81 -7.75
C ARG A 168 -5.44 12.87 -7.47
N LEU A 169 -5.18 11.68 -6.92
CA LEU A 169 -6.21 10.72 -6.57
C LEU A 169 -7.06 11.20 -5.39
N GLU A 170 -6.44 11.79 -4.35
CA GLU A 170 -7.13 12.35 -3.19
C GLU A 170 -7.89 13.65 -3.51
N ALA A 171 -7.30 14.51 -4.35
CA ALA A 171 -7.93 15.75 -4.79
C ALA A 171 -9.19 15.46 -5.62
N PHE A 172 -9.16 14.40 -6.43
CA PHE A 172 -10.36 13.87 -7.07
C PHE A 172 -11.17 13.12 -6.01
N ARG A 173 -11.98 13.86 -5.23
CA ARG A 173 -12.91 13.29 -4.25
C ARG A 173 -14.03 12.52 -4.94
N TRP A 174 -13.69 11.37 -5.55
CA TRP A 174 -14.58 10.50 -6.31
C TRP A 174 -15.81 10.15 -5.49
N ASP A 175 -15.66 9.91 -4.19
CA ASP A 175 -16.77 9.62 -3.28
C ASP A 175 -17.81 10.74 -3.28
N ARG A 176 -17.38 12.00 -3.23
CA ARG A 176 -18.27 13.15 -3.21
C ARG A 176 -18.93 13.39 -4.57
N GLN A 177 -18.18 13.23 -5.67
CA GLN A 177 -18.75 13.35 -7.02
C GLN A 177 -19.73 12.22 -7.34
N ILE A 178 -19.42 10.98 -6.96
CA ILE A 178 -20.29 9.81 -7.16
C ILE A 178 -21.55 9.96 -6.29
N ALA A 179 -21.41 10.36 -5.03
CA ALA A 179 -22.57 10.64 -4.17
C ALA A 179 -23.46 11.73 -4.75
N GLN A 180 -22.90 12.87 -5.19
CA GLN A 180 -23.67 13.95 -5.81
C GLN A 180 -24.35 13.51 -7.11
N ARG A 181 -23.67 12.73 -7.97
CA ARG A 181 -24.27 12.21 -9.20
C ARG A 181 -25.39 11.22 -8.90
N ARG A 182 -25.22 10.32 -7.93
CA ARG A 182 -26.27 9.40 -7.48
C ARG A 182 -27.50 10.15 -6.93
N MET A 183 -27.28 11.17 -6.10
CA MET A 183 -28.38 12.02 -5.60
C MET A 183 -29.10 12.76 -6.75
N ARG A 184 -28.35 13.25 -7.75
CA ARG A 184 -28.96 13.86 -8.94
C ARG A 184 -29.80 12.87 -9.73
N VAL A 185 -29.34 11.63 -9.92
CA VAL A 185 -30.12 10.59 -10.61
C VAL A 185 -31.39 10.27 -9.82
N ALA A 186 -31.27 9.99 -8.52
CA ALA A 186 -32.43 9.70 -7.67
C ALA A 186 -33.47 10.84 -7.69
N ALA A 187 -33.02 12.10 -7.59
CA ALA A 187 -33.93 13.25 -7.67
C ALA A 187 -34.61 13.40 -9.04
N GLN A 188 -33.97 12.98 -10.13
CA GLN A 188 -34.58 12.99 -11.47
C GLN A 188 -35.57 11.83 -11.62
N GLU A 189 -35.25 10.65 -11.08
CA GLU A 189 -36.15 9.50 -11.03
C GLU A 189 -37.42 9.83 -10.23
N ASP A 190 -37.28 10.46 -9.06
CA ASP A 190 -38.40 10.90 -8.23
C ASP A 190 -39.26 11.95 -8.93
N ARG A 191 -38.64 12.93 -9.61
CA ARG A 191 -39.38 13.93 -10.42
C ARG A 191 -40.14 13.28 -11.55
N LEU A 192 -39.50 12.36 -12.28
CA LEU A 192 -40.13 11.65 -13.38
C LEU A 192 -41.29 10.79 -12.87
N ALA A 193 -41.10 10.05 -11.79
CA ALA A 193 -42.15 9.26 -11.17
C ALA A 193 -43.32 10.12 -10.68
N GLY A 194 -43.00 11.28 -10.07
CA GLY A 194 -43.97 12.25 -9.59
C GLY A 194 -44.81 12.91 -10.69
N TRP A 195 -44.28 13.05 -11.91
CA TRP A 195 -45.04 13.56 -13.06
C TRP A 195 -45.72 12.47 -13.88
N ALA A 196 -45.01 11.37 -14.16
CA ALA A 196 -45.49 10.32 -15.05
C ALA A 196 -46.68 9.56 -14.47
N ARG A 197 -46.66 9.24 -13.16
CA ARG A 197 -47.75 8.47 -12.53
C ARG A 197 -49.07 9.25 -12.53
N PRO A 198 -49.13 10.51 -12.05
CA PRO A 198 -50.37 11.29 -12.11
C PRO A 198 -50.81 11.60 -13.54
N TYR A 199 -49.87 11.87 -14.45
CA TYR A 199 -50.21 12.12 -15.85
C TYR A 199 -50.91 10.92 -16.51
N VAL A 200 -50.35 9.71 -16.35
CA VAL A 200 -50.96 8.49 -16.88
C VAL A 200 -52.30 8.20 -16.20
N ALA A 201 -52.38 8.37 -14.88
CA ALA A 201 -53.63 8.20 -14.13
C ALA A 201 -54.72 9.18 -14.61
N ALA A 202 -54.39 10.45 -14.81
CA ALA A 202 -55.32 11.46 -15.31
C ALA A 202 -55.80 11.16 -16.73
N ARG A 203 -54.91 10.69 -17.62
CA ARG A 203 -55.27 10.26 -18.98
C ARG A 203 -56.19 9.04 -18.96
N ARG A 204 -55.91 8.04 -18.12
CA ARG A 204 -56.78 6.86 -17.93
C ARG A 204 -58.15 7.26 -17.40
N ALA A 205 -58.21 8.15 -16.41
CA ALA A 205 -59.48 8.64 -15.86
C ALA A 205 -60.29 9.45 -16.89
N ALA A 206 -59.62 10.29 -17.70
CA ALA A 206 -60.28 11.01 -18.79
C ALA A 206 -60.84 10.07 -19.85
N PHE A 207 -60.08 9.05 -20.23
CA PHE A 207 -60.55 8.00 -21.14
C PHE A 207 -61.76 7.25 -20.57
N ALA A 208 -61.69 6.83 -19.30
CA ALA A 208 -62.81 6.16 -18.64
C ALA A 208 -64.08 7.02 -18.61
N ARG A 209 -63.97 8.34 -18.39
CA ARG A 209 -65.11 9.25 -18.47
C ARG A 209 -65.70 9.34 -19.87
N LEU A 210 -64.87 9.40 -20.91
CA LEU A 210 -65.34 9.43 -22.30
C LEU A 210 -66.00 8.11 -22.68
N ALA A 211 -65.44 6.98 -22.25
CA ALA A 211 -66.05 5.66 -22.43
C ALA A 211 -67.41 5.57 -21.72
N GLY A 212 -67.51 6.01 -20.45
CA GLY A 212 -68.79 6.02 -19.73
C GLY A 212 -69.84 6.96 -20.35
N LYS A 213 -69.43 8.10 -20.93
CA LYS A 213 -70.34 8.96 -21.70
C LYS A 213 -70.84 8.27 -22.97
N LEU A 214 -69.94 7.59 -23.69
CA LEU A 214 -70.30 6.82 -24.88
C LEU A 214 -71.28 5.69 -24.53
N ASP A 215 -71.05 5.00 -23.41
CA ASP A 215 -71.95 3.96 -22.91
C ASP A 215 -73.32 4.53 -22.54
N SER A 216 -73.37 5.70 -21.89
CA SER A 216 -74.64 6.35 -21.53
C SER A 216 -75.44 6.87 -22.73
N LEU A 217 -74.75 7.17 -23.83
CA LEU A 217 -75.35 7.61 -25.10
C LEU A 217 -75.64 6.43 -26.04
N SER A 218 -75.25 5.21 -25.64
CA SER A 218 -75.51 4.00 -26.41
C SER A 218 -76.95 3.51 -26.16
N PRO A 219 -77.78 3.34 -27.21
CA PRO A 219 -79.16 2.85 -27.10
C PRO A 219 -79.29 1.49 -26.38
N LEU A 220 -78.21 0.69 -26.39
CA LEU A 220 -78.14 -0.61 -25.73
C LEU A 220 -78.09 -0.52 -24.19
N ALA A 221 -77.54 0.57 -23.62
CA ALA A 221 -77.46 0.74 -22.17
C ALA A 221 -78.80 1.16 -21.52
N VAL A 222 -79.68 1.82 -22.30
CA VAL A 222 -81.05 2.14 -21.87
C VAL A 222 -81.89 0.86 -21.74
N LEU A 223 -81.67 -0.13 -22.61
CA LEU A 223 -82.33 -1.45 -22.54
C LEU A 223 -81.83 -2.31 -21.37
N GLY A 224 -80.66 -2.00 -20.78
CA GLY A 224 -80.09 -2.73 -19.64
C GLY A 224 -80.67 -2.36 -18.27
N ARG A 225 -81.54 -1.34 -18.17
CA ARG A 225 -82.15 -0.88 -16.91
C ARG A 225 -83.49 -1.54 -16.58
N GLY A 226 -83.80 -2.69 -17.19
CA GLY A 226 -84.98 -3.48 -16.84
C GLY A 226 -86.30 -3.01 -17.45
N TYR A 227 -86.27 -2.32 -18.60
CA TYR A 227 -87.47 -2.00 -19.35
C TYR A 227 -87.85 -3.17 -20.27
N ALA A 228 -89.09 -3.62 -20.15
CA ALA A 228 -89.64 -4.63 -21.03
C ALA A 228 -90.48 -3.94 -22.13
N LEU A 229 -90.21 -4.25 -23.39
CA LEU A 229 -91.02 -3.74 -24.50
C LEU A 229 -92.24 -4.65 -24.64
N VAL A 230 -93.43 -4.07 -24.51
CA VAL A 230 -94.72 -4.79 -24.58
C VAL A 230 -95.32 -4.60 -25.96
N PHE A 231 -95.56 -5.69 -26.67
CA PHE A 231 -96.20 -5.72 -27.98
C PHE A 231 -97.58 -6.37 -27.91
N ASP A 232 -98.52 -5.85 -28.69
CA ASP A 232 -99.83 -6.49 -28.90
C ASP A 232 -99.70 -7.76 -29.77
N GLY A 233 -100.81 -8.50 -29.93
CA GLY A 233 -100.86 -9.71 -30.77
C GLY A 233 -100.53 -9.48 -32.25
N SER A 234 -100.50 -8.22 -32.71
CA SER A 234 -100.15 -7.81 -34.07
C SER A 234 -98.70 -7.32 -34.22
N GLY A 235 -97.94 -7.24 -33.13
CA GLY A 235 -96.55 -6.80 -33.11
C GLY A 235 -96.35 -5.29 -33.00
N ARG A 236 -97.38 -4.51 -32.61
CA ARG A 236 -97.25 -3.07 -32.36
C ARG A 236 -96.91 -2.78 -30.91
N LEU A 237 -96.10 -1.76 -30.68
CA LEU A 237 -95.63 -1.36 -29.35
C LEU A 237 -96.77 -0.69 -28.57
N VAL A 238 -97.15 -1.29 -27.45
CA VAL A 238 -98.13 -0.72 -26.51
C VAL A 238 -97.47 0.42 -25.75
N ARG A 239 -98.04 1.62 -25.84
CA ARG A 239 -97.49 2.84 -25.20
C ARG A 239 -98.32 3.31 -24.01
N ALA A 240 -99.60 2.97 -23.96
CA ALA A 240 -100.50 3.33 -22.86
C ALA A 240 -101.29 2.10 -22.38
N ALA A 241 -101.59 2.05 -21.07
CA ALA A 241 -102.35 0.95 -20.46
C ALA A 241 -103.80 0.84 -20.97
N ALA A 242 -104.32 1.89 -21.62
CA ALA A 242 -105.66 1.90 -22.22
C ALA A 242 -105.74 1.11 -23.55
N ASP A 243 -104.59 0.75 -24.14
CA ASP A 243 -104.52 0.10 -25.45
C ASP A 243 -104.68 -1.43 -25.35
N VAL A 244 -104.95 -1.98 -24.17
CA VAL A 244 -105.02 -3.43 -23.92
C VAL A 244 -106.17 -3.77 -22.95
N ALA A 245 -106.96 -4.80 -23.27
CA ALA A 245 -108.02 -5.30 -22.40
C ALA A 245 -107.55 -6.48 -21.53
N VAL A 246 -108.20 -6.66 -20.37
CA VAL A 246 -107.92 -7.78 -19.46
C VAL A 246 -108.24 -9.11 -20.15
N GLY A 247 -107.21 -9.91 -20.44
CA GLY A 247 -107.31 -11.19 -21.16
C GLY A 247 -106.54 -11.24 -22.48
N ASP A 248 -106.07 -10.09 -23.00
CA ASP A 248 -105.34 -10.04 -24.26
C ASP A 248 -103.93 -10.66 -24.16
N ALA A 249 -103.54 -11.36 -25.23
CA ALA A 249 -102.22 -11.98 -25.33
C ALA A 249 -101.16 -10.94 -25.69
N LEU A 250 -100.38 -10.52 -24.69
CA LEU A 250 -99.24 -9.60 -24.86
C LEU A 250 -97.93 -10.36 -25.06
N ARG A 251 -97.07 -9.84 -25.94
CA ARG A 251 -95.70 -10.34 -26.12
C ARG A 251 -94.71 -9.36 -25.50
N ILE A 252 -94.03 -9.79 -24.45
CA ILE A 252 -93.09 -8.95 -23.70
C ILE A 252 -91.66 -9.37 -24.05
N ARG A 253 -90.84 -8.41 -24.48
CA ARG A 253 -89.42 -8.61 -24.80
C ARG A 253 -88.54 -7.93 -23.75
N VAL A 254 -87.68 -8.73 -23.13
CA VAL A 254 -86.70 -8.28 -22.12
C VAL A 254 -85.28 -8.45 -22.65
N GLN A 255 -84.29 -7.91 -21.92
CA GLN A 255 -82.88 -7.87 -22.32
C GLN A 255 -82.30 -9.25 -22.70
N THR A 256 -82.80 -10.33 -22.10
CA THR A 256 -82.33 -11.70 -22.34
C THR A 256 -83.51 -12.66 -22.55
N GLY A 257 -84.36 -12.38 -23.55
CA GLY A 257 -85.33 -13.36 -24.06
C GLY A 257 -86.71 -12.79 -24.42
N GLU A 258 -87.50 -13.60 -25.12
CA GLU A 258 -88.91 -13.35 -25.42
C GLU A 258 -89.76 -14.43 -24.74
N GLY A 259 -90.81 -14.03 -24.01
CA GLY A 259 -91.83 -14.95 -23.50
C GLY A 259 -92.11 -14.82 -22.02
N GLY A 260 -93.28 -14.24 -21.69
CA GLY A 260 -93.84 -14.26 -20.35
C GLY A 260 -95.35 -14.05 -20.45
N ARG A 261 -96.14 -15.01 -19.95
CA ARG A 261 -97.61 -14.92 -19.85
C ARG A 261 -97.93 -14.47 -18.43
N VAL A 262 -98.55 -13.30 -18.29
CA VAL A 262 -98.93 -12.75 -16.97
C VAL A 262 -100.39 -13.08 -16.70
N THR A 263 -100.67 -13.82 -15.64
CA THR A 263 -102.01 -13.97 -15.06
C THR A 263 -102.10 -13.14 -13.80
N ALA A 264 -103.16 -12.34 -13.65
CA ALA A 264 -103.36 -11.49 -12.48
C ALA A 264 -103.88 -12.30 -11.28
N GLU A 265 -103.20 -12.26 -10.15
CA GLU A 265 -103.75 -12.67 -8.84
C GLU A 265 -104.18 -11.41 -8.06
N GLU A 266 -105.40 -11.44 -7.52
CA GLU A 266 -105.98 -10.34 -6.74
C GLU A 266 -105.33 -10.23 -5.36
N THR A 267 -104.98 -9.01 -4.93
CA THR A 267 -104.47 -8.73 -3.58
C THR A 267 -105.55 -8.93 -2.50
N PRO A 268 -105.24 -9.59 -1.37
CA PRO A 268 -106.23 -9.87 -0.32
C PRO A 268 -106.72 -8.61 0.43
N THR A 269 -107.95 -8.68 0.95
CA THR A 269 -108.57 -7.66 1.82
C THR A 269 -107.87 -7.60 3.19
N PHE A 270 -108.01 -6.48 3.91
CA PHE A 270 -107.35 -6.27 5.22
C PHE A 270 -107.74 -7.35 6.23
N GLU A 271 -109.04 -7.66 6.34
CA GLU A 271 -109.56 -8.69 7.27
C GLU A 271 -109.00 -10.07 6.94
N ALA A 272 -108.91 -10.43 5.66
CA ALA A 272 -108.34 -11.71 5.22
C ALA A 272 -106.83 -11.79 5.48
N ALA A 273 -106.11 -10.67 5.37
CA ALA A 273 -104.69 -10.60 5.68
C ALA A 273 -104.43 -10.72 7.20
N LEU A 274 -105.27 -10.09 8.03
CA LEU A 274 -105.17 -10.17 9.48
C LEU A 274 -105.52 -11.59 10.00
N GLN A 275 -106.56 -12.22 9.45
CA GLN A 275 -106.95 -13.57 9.82
C GLN A 275 -105.86 -14.61 9.48
N LYS A 276 -105.25 -14.49 8.29
CA LYS A 276 -104.10 -15.33 7.92
C LYS A 276 -102.88 -15.07 8.80
N LEU A 277 -102.65 -13.82 9.21
CA LEU A 277 -101.57 -13.49 10.13
C LEU A 277 -101.77 -14.16 11.49
N ASP A 278 -102.98 -14.12 12.05
CA ASP A 278 -103.31 -14.79 13.31
C ASP A 278 -103.15 -16.32 13.21
N GLU A 279 -103.58 -16.94 12.10
CA GLU A 279 -103.36 -18.37 11.86
C GLU A 279 -101.88 -18.74 11.81
N ILE A 280 -101.05 -17.88 11.20
CA ILE A 280 -99.59 -18.07 11.12
C ILE A 280 -98.97 -17.95 12.52
N VAL A 281 -99.38 -16.95 13.31
CA VAL A 281 -98.89 -16.76 14.69
C VAL A 281 -99.27 -17.96 15.56
N GLN A 282 -100.51 -18.45 15.49
CA GLN A 282 -100.95 -19.64 16.23
C GLN A 282 -100.17 -20.90 15.83
N LYS A 283 -99.82 -21.05 14.54
CA LYS A 283 -99.01 -22.18 14.06
C LYS A 283 -97.56 -22.10 14.55
N LEU A 284 -97.00 -20.91 14.62
CA LEU A 284 -95.66 -20.68 15.15
C LEU A 284 -95.61 -20.87 16.68
N GLU A 285 -96.65 -20.49 17.41
CA GLU A 285 -96.73 -20.65 18.88
C GLU A 285 -96.92 -22.11 19.32
N LYS A 286 -97.54 -22.97 18.49
CA LYS A 286 -97.72 -24.39 18.81
C LYS A 286 -96.41 -25.20 18.81
N GLY A 287 -95.35 -24.72 18.18
CA GLY A 287 -93.99 -25.29 18.30
C GLY A 287 -93.71 -26.60 17.54
N ASP A 288 -94.68 -27.18 16.83
CA ASP A 288 -94.56 -28.49 16.16
C ASP A 288 -94.05 -28.43 14.70
N LEU A 289 -93.34 -27.37 14.30
CA LEU A 289 -92.93 -27.14 12.90
C LEU A 289 -91.41 -27.23 12.67
N PRO A 290 -90.94 -27.87 11.58
CA PRO A 290 -89.54 -27.85 11.17
C PRO A 290 -89.04 -26.42 10.90
N LEU A 291 -87.77 -26.15 11.24
CA LEU A 291 -87.16 -24.82 11.19
C LEU A 291 -87.33 -24.10 9.84
N GLU A 292 -87.19 -24.80 8.71
CA GLU A 292 -87.35 -24.22 7.37
C GLU A 292 -88.80 -23.75 7.10
N GLN A 293 -89.80 -24.50 7.56
CA GLN A 293 -91.20 -24.10 7.42
C GLN A 293 -91.54 -22.94 8.36
N SER A 294 -90.96 -22.91 9.55
CA SER A 294 -91.11 -21.80 10.49
C SER A 294 -90.52 -20.49 9.94
N LEU A 295 -89.39 -20.56 9.21
CA LEU A 295 -88.80 -19.39 8.54
C LEU A 295 -89.68 -18.87 7.40
N LEU A 296 -90.24 -19.75 6.58
CA LEU A 296 -91.17 -19.36 5.50
C LEU A 296 -92.44 -18.71 6.04
N LEU A 297 -93.03 -19.28 7.10
CA LEU A 297 -94.19 -18.72 7.78
C LEU A 297 -93.87 -17.39 8.46
N TYR A 298 -92.66 -17.23 9.00
CA TYR A 298 -92.21 -15.97 9.57
C TYR A 298 -92.06 -14.87 8.50
N GLU A 299 -91.43 -15.18 7.36
CA GLU A 299 -91.32 -14.22 6.25
C GLU A 299 -92.70 -13.82 5.70
N GLU A 300 -93.61 -14.78 5.56
CA GLU A 300 -94.97 -14.51 5.11
C GLU A 300 -95.78 -13.71 6.16
N GLY A 301 -95.60 -13.99 7.45
CA GLY A 301 -96.18 -13.22 8.54
C GLY A 301 -95.68 -11.78 8.57
N VAL A 302 -94.37 -11.55 8.38
CA VAL A 302 -93.79 -10.20 8.28
C VAL A 302 -94.35 -9.45 7.07
N ARG A 303 -94.54 -10.14 5.94
CA ARG A 303 -95.15 -9.57 4.73
C ARG A 303 -96.60 -9.15 4.97
N LEU A 304 -97.42 -10.02 5.57
CA LEU A 304 -98.82 -9.73 5.87
C LEU A 304 -98.96 -8.61 6.92
N SER A 305 -98.10 -8.59 7.94
CA SER A 305 -98.03 -7.52 8.94
C SER A 305 -97.76 -6.16 8.30
N ARG A 306 -96.78 -6.06 7.38
CA ARG A 306 -96.51 -4.83 6.63
C ARG A 306 -97.68 -4.41 5.75
N LEU A 307 -98.37 -5.38 5.13
CA LEU A 307 -99.54 -5.11 4.30
C LEU A 307 -100.74 -4.59 5.13
N CYS A 308 -100.95 -5.14 6.32
CA CYS A 308 -101.95 -4.64 7.27
C CYS A 308 -101.59 -3.21 7.75
N HIS A 309 -100.33 -2.96 8.08
CA HIS A 309 -99.86 -1.61 8.47
C HIS A 309 -100.07 -0.58 7.36
N ALA A 310 -99.71 -0.91 6.12
CA ALA A 310 -99.88 -0.02 4.99
C ALA A 310 -101.37 0.30 4.74
N LYS A 311 -102.27 -0.69 4.89
CA LYS A 311 -103.72 -0.46 4.75
C LYS A 311 -104.31 0.34 5.91
N LEU A 312 -103.77 0.20 7.12
CA LEU A 312 -104.14 1.02 8.28
C LEU A 312 -103.68 2.47 8.10
N GLU A 313 -102.44 2.71 7.66
CA GLU A 313 -101.95 4.05 7.33
C GLU A 313 -102.78 4.71 6.22
N GLU A 314 -103.19 3.94 5.20
CA GLU A 314 -104.07 4.46 4.14
C GLU A 314 -105.46 4.83 4.68
N ALA A 315 -106.00 4.05 5.62
CA ALA A 315 -107.27 4.34 6.28
C ALA A 315 -107.16 5.54 7.25
N GLU A 316 -106.08 5.64 8.02
CA GLU A 316 -105.77 6.80 8.87
C GLU A 316 -105.63 8.07 8.04
N GLY A 317 -104.89 8.00 6.92
CA GLY A 317 -104.76 9.12 5.99
C GLY A 317 -106.10 9.54 5.37
N LYS A 318 -106.98 8.58 5.03
CA LYS A 318 -108.36 8.88 4.55
C LYS A 318 -109.23 9.51 5.64
N ILE A 319 -109.13 9.06 6.90
CA ILE A 319 -109.85 9.64 8.04
C ILE A 319 -109.33 11.05 8.34
N GLU A 320 -108.02 11.27 8.25
CA GLU A 320 -107.40 12.59 8.45
C GLU A 320 -107.80 13.57 7.34
N LEU A 321 -107.97 13.10 6.10
CA LEU A 321 -108.50 13.88 4.98
C LEU A 321 -110.00 14.22 5.14
N LEU A 322 -110.80 13.32 5.72
CA LEU A 322 -112.23 13.56 5.98
C LEU A 322 -112.48 14.46 7.20
N LEU A 323 -111.51 14.58 8.11
CA LEU A 323 -111.55 15.45 9.30
C LEU A 323 -110.98 16.86 9.05
N LYS A 324 -110.38 17.09 7.88
CA LYS A 324 -109.89 18.41 7.44
C LYS A 324 -111.00 19.14 6.70
N ASP A 325 -111.48 20.25 7.25
CA ASP A 325 -112.34 21.19 6.53
C ASP A 325 -111.52 21.98 5.49
N ALA A 326 -112.17 22.72 4.57
CA ALA A 326 -111.59 23.38 3.39
C ALA A 326 -110.44 24.39 3.65
N ARG A 327 -110.00 24.55 4.90
CA ARG A 327 -108.88 25.40 5.33
C ARG A 327 -107.72 24.63 6.00
N GLY A 328 -107.80 23.30 6.11
CA GLY A 328 -106.67 22.46 6.53
C GLY A 328 -106.44 22.31 8.03
N ASP A 329 -107.34 22.80 8.88
CA ASP A 329 -107.26 22.66 10.35
C ASP A 329 -108.17 21.53 10.88
N LEU A 330 -107.72 20.83 11.92
CA LEU A 330 -108.45 19.74 12.59
C LEU A 330 -109.64 20.30 13.39
N VAL A 331 -110.86 19.83 13.10
CA VAL A 331 -112.06 20.24 13.86
C VAL A 331 -112.18 19.42 15.15
N VAL A 332 -111.65 19.94 16.25
CA VAL A 332 -111.76 19.36 17.61
C VAL A 332 -112.60 20.26 18.53
N ASP A 333 -113.36 19.64 19.44
CA ASP A 333 -114.07 20.33 20.53
C ASP A 333 -113.13 20.78 21.65
N ALA A 334 -113.62 21.61 22.57
CA ALA A 334 -112.84 22.23 23.66
C ALA A 334 -112.14 21.23 24.62
N ASP A 335 -112.49 19.94 24.57
CA ASP A 335 -111.83 18.84 25.30
C ASP A 335 -110.99 17.90 24.41
N GLY A 336 -110.65 18.32 23.18
CA GLY A 336 -109.72 17.59 22.29
C GLY A 336 -110.29 16.34 21.60
N ARG A 337 -111.62 16.22 21.49
CA ARG A 337 -112.29 15.14 20.75
C ARG A 337 -112.85 15.65 19.41
N PRO A 338 -112.82 14.85 18.32
CA PRO A 338 -113.27 15.29 17.00
C PRO A 338 -114.77 15.60 17.00
N LYS A 339 -115.12 16.79 16.51
CA LYS A 339 -116.48 17.33 16.52
C LYS A 339 -117.28 16.73 15.37
N LYS A 340 -118.34 15.96 15.66
CA LYS A 340 -119.28 15.49 14.62
C LYS A 340 -120.14 16.66 14.15
N ALA A 341 -119.94 17.12 12.92
CA ALA A 341 -120.87 18.05 12.28
C ALA A 341 -122.25 17.36 12.05
N PRO A 342 -123.39 18.03 12.27
CA PRO A 342 -124.69 17.46 11.97
C PRO A 342 -124.91 17.37 10.45
N PHE A 343 -125.44 16.24 10.01
CA PHE A 343 -125.91 15.99 8.65
C PHE A 343 -127.06 16.96 8.31
N THR A 344 -126.79 17.98 7.51
CA THR A 344 -127.81 18.81 6.86
C THR A 344 -128.05 18.29 5.45
N GLY A 345 -129.09 17.49 5.28
CA GLY A 345 -129.67 17.25 3.97
C GLY A 345 -130.20 18.56 3.38
N GLY A 346 -129.75 18.91 2.18
CA GLY A 346 -130.32 19.97 1.36
C GLY A 346 -130.57 19.41 -0.03
N ASN A 347 -131.86 19.26 -0.37
CA ASN A 347 -132.33 18.97 -1.72
C ASN A 347 -131.75 19.99 -2.71
N GLY A 348 -131.21 19.45 -3.80
CA GLY A 348 -130.82 20.11 -5.04
C GLY A 348 -130.48 19.02 -6.05
#